data_AF-A0A962MD54-F1
#
_entry.id   AF-A0A962MD54-F1
#
_cell.length_a   1.000
_cell.length_b   1.000
_cell.length_c   1.000
_cell.angle_alpha   90.00
_cell.angle_beta   90.00
_cell.angle_gamma   90.00
#
_symmetry.space_group_name_H-M   'P 1'
#
loop_
_entity.id
_entity.type
_entity.pdbx_description
1 polymer ?
#
loop_
_entity_poly.entity_id
_entity_poly.type
_entity_poly.pdbx_seq_one_letter_code
_entity_poly.pdbx_strand_id
1 'polypeptide(L)'
;MTTNHQLINQTSGKVEYYTPPEIVEAARATMGGIDLDPASSARANEIVQAAQYITVEQDGLSQPWFGRVWMNHPFGRKENPLWIDKLMQSFWSGDIEQAICITFASTSEQWFRPLLGYPQCY
;
A
#
# COMPACT_ATOMS: atom_id res chain seq x y z
N MET A 1 1.99 -27.09 5.99
CA MET A 1 2.63 -26.52 4.78
C MET A 1 1.64 -25.52 4.22
N THR A 2 1.81 -24.25 4.56
CA THR A 2 0.85 -23.19 4.21
C THR A 2 1.34 -22.57 2.91
N THR A 3 0.52 -22.62 1.88
CA THR A 3 0.90 -22.18 0.54
C THR A 3 0.69 -20.67 0.38
N ASN A 4 1.68 -20.00 -0.21
CA ASN A 4 1.82 -18.54 -0.32
C ASN A 4 0.63 -17.77 -0.94
N HIS A 5 -0.36 -18.45 -1.53
CA HIS A 5 -1.55 -17.83 -2.11
C HIS A 5 -2.61 -17.39 -1.07
N GLN A 6 -2.40 -17.71 0.22
CA GLN A 6 -3.26 -17.27 1.33
C GLN A 6 -2.87 -15.91 1.92
N LEU A 7 -1.90 -15.19 1.32
CA LEU A 7 -1.26 -13.99 1.86
C LEU A 7 -1.64 -12.71 1.09
N ILE A 8 -2.91 -12.56 0.75
CA ILE A 8 -3.39 -11.47 -0.09
C ILE A 8 -4.65 -10.88 0.55
N ASN A 9 -4.68 -9.55 0.70
CA ASN A 9 -5.81 -8.79 1.21
C ASN A 9 -7.03 -8.97 0.28
N GLN A 10 -7.95 -9.82 0.73
CA GLN A 10 -9.20 -10.15 0.06
C GLN A 10 -10.35 -9.66 0.94
N THR A 11 -11.18 -8.77 0.42
CA THR A 11 -12.48 -8.48 1.02
C THR A 11 -13.50 -9.56 0.63
N SER A 12 -13.57 -10.64 1.43
CA SER A 12 -14.75 -11.54 1.49
C SER A 12 -15.61 -11.29 2.75
N GLY A 13 -15.33 -10.21 3.48
CA GLY A 13 -16.18 -9.69 4.55
C GLY A 13 -15.91 -10.22 5.96
N LYS A 14 -14.82 -10.99 6.22
CA LYS A 14 -14.54 -11.52 7.57
C LYS A 14 -13.09 -11.49 8.08
N VAL A 15 -12.08 -11.14 7.28
CA VAL A 15 -10.66 -11.20 7.74
C VAL A 15 -9.85 -10.04 7.17
N GLU A 16 -9.27 -9.23 8.06
CA GLU A 16 -8.19 -8.29 7.71
C GLU A 16 -6.86 -9.06 7.66
N TYR A 17 -6.15 -8.97 6.54
CA TYR A 17 -4.81 -9.55 6.38
C TYR A 17 -3.77 -8.42 6.42
N TYR A 18 -2.93 -8.43 7.46
CA TYR A 18 -1.82 -7.48 7.60
C TYR A 18 -0.58 -7.97 6.85
N THR A 19 0.29 -7.04 6.47
CA THR A 19 1.57 -7.38 5.84
C THR A 19 2.47 -8.10 6.85
N PRO A 20 3.13 -9.22 6.48
CA PRO A 20 4.14 -9.84 7.31
C PRO A 20 5.19 -8.83 7.81
N PRO A 21 5.56 -8.83 9.11
CA PRO A 21 6.47 -7.84 9.69
C PRO A 21 7.79 -7.70 8.94
N GLU A 22 8.37 -8.80 8.45
CA GLU A 22 9.64 -8.81 7.74
C GLU A 22 9.62 -7.96 6.45
N ILE A 23 8.47 -7.88 5.77
CA ILE A 23 8.31 -7.07 4.56
C ILE A 23 8.25 -5.59 4.94
N VAL A 24 7.50 -5.27 6.00
CA VAL A 24 7.38 -3.89 6.50
C VAL A 24 8.72 -3.39 7.05
N GLU A 25 9.47 -4.23 7.76
CA GLU A 25 10.83 -3.90 8.21
C GLU A 25 11.76 -3.62 7.03
N ALA A 26 11.72 -4.45 5.98
CA ALA A 26 12.48 -4.21 4.76
C ALA A 26 12.09 -2.89 4.10
N ALA A 27 10.80 -2.55 4.07
CA ALA A 27 10.31 -1.30 3.53
C ALA A 27 10.80 -0.09 4.33
N ARG A 28 10.74 -0.15 5.68
CA ARG A 28 11.31 0.87 6.55
C ARG A 28 12.81 1.03 6.36
N ALA A 29 13.55 -0.07 6.32
CA ALA A 29 14.99 -0.04 6.10
C ALA A 29 15.35 0.57 4.73
N THR A 30 14.55 0.30 3.71
CA THR A 30 14.74 0.82 2.34
C THR A 30 14.44 2.31 2.24
N MET A 31 13.32 2.76 2.83
CA MET A 31 12.88 4.16 2.74
C MET A 31 13.47 5.05 3.86
N GLY A 32 14.12 4.45 4.86
CA GLY A 32 14.60 5.12 6.07
C GLY A 32 13.50 5.36 7.13
N GLY A 33 12.31 4.80 6.95
CA GLY A 33 11.11 4.98 7.76
C GLY A 33 9.84 5.11 6.91
N ILE A 34 8.69 5.24 7.58
CA ILE A 34 7.38 5.43 6.94
C ILE A 34 6.71 6.63 7.60
N ASP A 35 6.37 7.65 6.83
CA ASP A 35 5.68 8.83 7.33
C ASP A 35 4.16 8.65 7.26
N LEU A 36 3.68 7.99 6.20
CA LEU A 36 2.26 7.83 5.95
C LEU A 36 1.90 6.41 5.50
N ASP A 37 0.87 5.85 6.14
CA ASP A 37 0.10 4.71 5.65
C ASP A 37 -1.35 5.13 5.37
N PRO A 38 -1.73 5.37 4.09
CA PRO A 38 -3.02 5.94 3.76
C PRO A 38 -4.17 4.94 3.77
N ALA A 39 -3.89 3.65 4.00
CA ALA A 39 -4.90 2.58 3.97
C ALA A 39 -4.69 1.61 5.13
N SER A 40 -4.93 2.08 6.35
CA SER A 40 -4.49 1.40 7.55
C SER A 40 -5.59 1.23 8.60
N SER A 41 -5.20 0.63 9.72
CA SER A 41 -5.97 0.56 10.95
C SER A 41 -5.02 0.66 12.15
N ALA A 42 -5.55 0.93 13.35
CA ALA A 42 -4.72 0.96 14.55
C ALA A 42 -3.94 -0.36 14.74
N ARG A 43 -4.58 -1.49 14.39
CA ARG A 43 -4.00 -2.82 14.46
C ARG A 43 -2.90 -3.04 13.42
N ALA A 44 -3.12 -2.60 12.17
CA ALA A 44 -2.09 -2.66 11.13
C ALA A 44 -0.86 -1.83 11.52
N ASN A 45 -1.09 -0.64 12.08
CA ASN A 45 -0.01 0.28 12.43
C ASN A 45 0.85 -0.18 13.62
N GLU A 46 0.41 -1.17 14.41
CA GLU A 46 1.31 -1.84 15.37
C GLU A 46 2.54 -2.46 14.68
N ILE A 47 2.37 -2.90 13.43
CA ILE A 47 3.43 -3.47 12.59
C ILE A 47 4.01 -2.41 11.65
N VAL A 48 3.15 -1.63 10.98
CA VAL A 48 3.58 -0.62 9.97
C VAL A 48 4.39 0.51 10.59
N GLN A 49 4.04 0.93 11.81
CA GLN A 49 4.74 2.00 12.54
C GLN A 49 4.93 3.27 11.68
N ALA A 50 3.93 3.61 10.87
CA ALA A 50 3.88 4.87 10.17
C ALA A 50 3.70 6.00 11.18
N ALA A 51 4.34 7.16 10.94
CA ALA A 51 4.17 8.33 11.78
C ALA A 51 2.71 8.83 11.79
N GLN A 52 2.04 8.74 10.63
CA GLN A 52 0.62 8.97 10.47
C GLN A 52 0.00 7.81 9.68
N TYR A 53 -1.21 7.40 10.06
CA TYR A 53 -1.98 6.42 9.30
C TYR A 53 -3.43 6.88 9.15
N ILE A 54 -4.04 6.54 8.02
CA ILE A 54 -5.42 6.93 7.70
C ILE A 54 -6.30 5.68 7.77
N THR A 55 -7.39 5.76 8.53
CA THR A 55 -8.35 4.66 8.67
C THR A 55 -9.40 4.69 7.57
N VAL A 56 -10.16 3.61 7.45
CA VAL A 56 -11.26 3.51 6.48
C VAL A 56 -12.30 4.61 6.65
N GLU A 57 -12.57 5.05 7.89
CA GLU A 57 -13.54 6.12 8.18
C GLU A 57 -13.09 7.50 7.70
N GLN A 58 -11.78 7.70 7.54
CA GLN A 58 -11.17 8.95 7.13
C GLN A 58 -11.00 9.05 5.61
N ASP A 59 -11.30 7.98 4.87
CA ASP A 59 -11.17 7.87 3.42
C ASP A 59 -9.79 8.33 2.91
N GLY A 60 -8.83 7.42 2.87
CA GLY A 60 -7.45 7.71 2.42
C GLY A 60 -7.33 8.27 1.01
N LEU A 61 -8.31 8.06 0.12
CA LEU A 61 -8.31 8.67 -1.20
C LEU A 61 -8.64 10.17 -1.16
N SER A 62 -9.35 10.63 -0.13
CA SER A 62 -9.72 12.04 0.07
C SER A 62 -8.66 12.87 0.79
N GLN A 63 -7.68 12.23 1.43
CA GLN A 63 -6.66 12.89 2.24
C GLN A 63 -5.43 13.31 1.42
N PRO A 64 -4.68 14.34 1.85
CA PRO A 64 -3.37 14.65 1.29
C PRO A 64 -2.36 13.56 1.66
N TRP A 65 -1.51 13.18 0.70
CA TRP A 65 -0.40 12.25 0.94
C TRP A 65 0.91 13.01 1.00
N PHE A 66 1.84 12.55 1.83
CA PHE A 66 3.13 13.22 2.02
C PHE A 66 4.23 12.25 2.42
N GLY A 67 5.49 12.68 2.23
CA GLY A 67 6.68 12.00 2.75
C GLY A 67 6.87 10.60 2.16
N ARG A 68 7.26 9.65 3.01
CA ARG A 68 7.52 8.25 2.66
C ARG A 68 6.27 7.41 2.88
N VAL A 69 5.70 6.90 1.79
CA VAL A 69 4.41 6.22 1.82
C VAL A 69 4.56 4.70 1.80
N TRP A 70 3.94 4.03 2.77
CA TRP A 70 3.65 2.60 2.72
C TRP A 70 2.18 2.42 2.35
N MET A 71 1.87 1.70 1.27
CA MET A 71 0.48 1.51 0.84
C MET A 71 0.13 0.03 0.69
N ASN A 72 -0.80 -0.44 1.53
CA ASN A 72 -1.46 -1.73 1.38
C ASN A 72 -2.98 -1.53 1.30
N HIS A 73 -3.44 -1.00 0.16
CA HIS A 73 -4.83 -0.56 -0.01
C HIS A 73 -5.82 -1.72 -0.09
N PRO A 74 -7.12 -1.49 0.18
CA PRO A 74 -8.16 -2.49 -0.05
C PRO A 74 -8.16 -2.93 -1.51
N PHE A 75 -7.95 -4.21 -1.78
CA PHE A 75 -7.91 -4.68 -3.15
C PHE A 75 -9.30 -4.86 -3.73
N GLY A 76 -9.43 -4.51 -5.01
CA GLY A 76 -10.64 -4.80 -5.77
C GLY A 76 -10.66 -4.13 -7.12
N ARG A 77 -11.62 -4.52 -7.95
CA ARG A 77 -11.72 -4.03 -9.34
C ARG A 77 -11.93 -2.53 -9.41
N LYS A 78 -12.60 -1.94 -8.42
CA LYS A 78 -12.85 -0.49 -8.36
C LYS A 78 -11.73 0.23 -7.63
N GLU A 79 -11.18 -0.41 -6.62
CA GLU A 79 -10.23 0.15 -5.68
C GLU A 79 -8.84 0.25 -6.31
N ASN A 80 -8.34 -0.83 -6.91
CA ASN A 80 -7.01 -0.88 -7.51
C ASN A 80 -6.67 0.31 -8.44
N PRO A 81 -7.51 0.66 -9.44
CA PRO A 81 -7.23 1.82 -10.29
C PRO A 81 -7.16 3.12 -9.49
N LEU A 82 -8.09 3.36 -8.56
CA LEU A 82 -8.15 4.62 -7.80
C LEU A 82 -6.91 4.83 -6.92
N TRP A 83 -6.47 3.78 -6.24
CA TRP A 83 -5.32 3.85 -5.33
C TRP A 83 -4.00 3.97 -6.08
N ILE A 84 -3.82 3.23 -7.19
CA ILE A 84 -2.61 3.37 -8.00
C ILE A 84 -2.58 4.72 -8.71
N ASP A 85 -3.69 5.22 -9.24
CA ASP A 85 -3.74 6.55 -9.85
C ASP A 85 -3.36 7.64 -8.84
N LYS A 86 -3.88 7.57 -7.60
CA LYS A 86 -3.52 8.52 -6.54
C LYS A 86 -2.05 8.42 -6.17
N LEU A 87 -1.51 7.20 -6.00
CA LEU A 87 -0.09 6.99 -5.72
C LEU A 87 0.80 7.64 -6.78
N MET A 88 0.52 7.37 -8.06
CA MET A 88 1.29 7.90 -9.18
C MET A 88 1.20 9.42 -9.27
N GLN A 89 0.00 9.99 -9.09
CA GLN A 89 -0.21 11.43 -9.09
C GLN A 89 0.53 12.13 -7.94
N SER A 90 0.44 11.60 -6.72
CA SER A 90 1.16 12.14 -5.57
C SER A 90 2.67 12.06 -5.74
N PHE A 91 3.18 11.00 -6.38
CA PHE A 91 4.62 10.89 -6.66
C PHE A 91 5.07 11.88 -7.74
N TRP A 92 4.35 11.98 -8.86
CA TRP A 92 4.74 12.86 -9.97
C TRP A 92 4.58 14.35 -9.67
N SER A 93 3.64 14.71 -8.78
CA SER A 93 3.49 16.09 -8.29
C SER A 93 4.56 16.49 -7.26
N GLY A 94 5.26 15.51 -6.69
CA GLY A 94 6.26 15.73 -5.64
C GLY A 94 5.68 15.87 -4.24
N ASP A 95 4.39 15.56 -4.05
CA ASP A 95 3.74 15.55 -2.73
C ASP A 95 4.35 14.46 -1.83
N ILE A 96 4.70 13.31 -2.42
CA ILE A 96 5.38 12.20 -1.73
C ILE A 96 6.79 12.02 -2.29
N GLU A 97 7.73 11.69 -1.41
CA GLU A 97 9.16 11.58 -1.74
C GLU A 97 9.49 10.22 -2.35
N GLN A 98 8.86 9.17 -1.81
CA GLN A 98 9.02 7.79 -2.22
C GLN A 98 7.87 6.95 -1.69
N ALA A 99 7.64 5.80 -2.30
CA ALA A 99 6.61 4.88 -1.84
C ALA A 99 6.96 3.43 -2.10
N ILE A 100 6.46 2.56 -1.23
CA ILE A 100 6.36 1.12 -1.48
C ILE A 100 4.90 0.73 -1.34
N CYS A 101 4.35 0.08 -2.37
CA CYS A 101 2.99 -0.43 -2.37
C CYS A 101 2.96 -1.95 -2.47
N ILE A 102 2.04 -2.58 -1.72
CA ILE A 102 1.70 -3.99 -1.87
C ILE A 102 0.58 -4.09 -2.89
N THR A 103 0.74 -4.97 -3.89
CA THR A 103 -0.33 -5.30 -4.81
C THR A 103 -0.14 -6.66 -5.47
N PHE A 104 -1.17 -7.14 -6.15
CA PHE A 104 -1.05 -8.29 -7.03
C PHE A 104 -0.17 -7.98 -8.23
N ALA A 105 0.57 -8.98 -8.71
CA ALA A 105 1.29 -8.96 -9.98
C ALA A 105 0.34 -8.96 -11.19
N SER A 106 -0.44 -7.91 -11.35
CA SER A 106 -1.48 -7.77 -12.39
C SER A 106 -0.94 -7.12 -13.65
N THR A 107 0.18 -7.62 -14.18
CA THR A 107 0.97 -6.98 -15.24
C THR A 107 0.22 -6.71 -16.55
N SER A 108 -0.89 -7.42 -16.80
CA SER A 108 -1.78 -7.19 -17.95
C SER A 108 -2.77 -6.04 -17.75
N GLU A 109 -3.07 -5.68 -16.51
CA GLU A 109 -4.09 -4.71 -16.13
C GLU A 109 -3.63 -3.27 -16.38
N GLN A 110 -4.55 -2.45 -16.91
CA GLN A 110 -4.23 -1.05 -17.26
C GLN A 110 -3.75 -0.25 -16.04
N TRP A 111 -4.39 -0.45 -14.88
CA TRP A 111 -4.03 0.24 -13.64
C TRP A 111 -2.64 -0.17 -13.11
N PHE A 112 -2.14 -1.36 -13.45
CA PHE A 112 -0.84 -1.84 -12.98
C PHE A 112 0.31 -1.33 -13.87
N ARG A 113 0.04 -1.09 -15.16
CA ARG A 113 1.08 -0.70 -16.15
C ARG A 113 1.99 0.45 -15.70
N PRO A 114 1.51 1.53 -15.04
CA PRO A 114 2.39 2.59 -14.53
C PRO A 114 3.50 2.06 -13.59
N LEU A 115 3.20 1.03 -12.79
CA LEU A 115 4.15 0.44 -11.83
C LEU A 115 5.28 -0.34 -12.53
N LEU A 116 5.09 -0.79 -13.78
CA LEU A 116 6.11 -1.53 -14.53
C LEU A 116 7.38 -0.71 -14.80
N GLY A 117 7.29 0.63 -14.73
CA GLY A 117 8.43 1.53 -14.84
C GLY A 117 9.32 1.59 -13.60
N TYR A 118 8.96 0.91 -12.51
CA TYR A 118 9.61 1.00 -11.20
C TYR A 118 10.08 -0.38 -10.69
N PRO A 119 11.00 -0.41 -9.69
CA PRO A 119 11.48 -1.66 -9.10
C PRO A 119 10.34 -2.55 -8.57
N GLN A 120 10.43 -3.86 -8.82
CA GLN A 120 9.44 -4.86 -8.41
C GLN A 120 10.11 -5.99 -7.63
N CYS A 121 9.46 -6.45 -6.57
CA CYS A 121 9.86 -7.59 -5.76
C CYS A 121 8.73 -8.63 -5.75
N TYR A 122 9.07 -9.91 -5.94
CA TYR A 122 8.13 -11.04 -6.06
C TYR A 122 8.46 -12.15 -5.06
#